data_AF-A0A7S2Z7J4-F1
#
_entry.id   AF-A0A7S2Z7J4-F1
#
_cell.length_a   1.000
_cell.length_b   1.000
_cell.length_c   1.000
_cell.angle_alpha   90.00
_cell.angle_beta   90.00
_cell.angle_gamma   90.00
#
_symmetry.space_group_name_H-M   'P 1'
#
loop_
_entity.id
_entity.type
_entity.pdbx_description
1 polymer ?
#
loop_
_entity_poly.entity_id
_entity_poly.type
_entity_poly.pdbx_seq_one_letter_code
_entity_poly.pdbx_strand_id
1 'polypeptide(L)'
;MLEKVEDVETIVAVPEAVVPEIKMVFCQVEIDLAFVSLELDIVPRGVDIMQTAILRNLDDASTKSLNGVRVAAYLFDLVPNIDTFRTVLRCIKLWSKVRGIYSNVLGFFGGINMAILVARVCQLYPNAAPSTLLQKFFTVWDIWKWPSPVLLAPIVDEGLGLKIWDPRKNPIDKRDLMPIITPTYPCQNSTYNVTVSTLHIMKQEFAHSAKVCGEIVKGDKEWPALFEKADFFSLHKNYLQIKVTAAGAEELKKWSGFVFSRLRKLIEQIEDSTGGTLHVHPCTEEFQDPALDAGTHYLYYMALKKAPKHLVRNKLAGRSFDINAAVDIFRRILYNFREHTPTMDCIVLHLKQKDLPAFLLEKEKKDEDEKKEEKAEGPEKAEGPGEKTKEEEGEG
;
A
#
# COMPACT_ATOMS: atom_id res chain seq x y z
N MET A 1 16.04 1.23 26.98
CA MET A 1 14.90 0.90 27.87
C MET A 1 14.14 -0.29 27.32
N LEU A 2 13.64 -0.21 26.07
CA LEU A 2 12.91 -1.29 25.40
C LEU A 2 13.69 -2.62 25.35
N GLU A 3 14.99 -2.59 25.07
CA GLU A 3 15.86 -3.80 25.07
C GLU A 3 15.94 -4.54 26.41
N LYS A 4 15.49 -3.92 27.52
CA LYS A 4 15.49 -4.51 28.86
C LYS A 4 14.12 -5.09 29.25
N VAL A 5 13.12 -4.97 28.38
CA VAL A 5 11.77 -5.46 28.64
C VAL A 5 11.69 -6.91 28.14
N GLU A 6 11.35 -7.85 29.04
CA GLU A 6 11.38 -9.29 28.74
C GLU A 6 10.45 -9.70 27.59
N ASP A 7 9.32 -8.99 27.43
CA ASP A 7 8.33 -9.26 26.39
C ASP A 7 8.69 -8.71 25.00
N VAL A 8 9.85 -8.03 24.85
CA VAL A 8 10.31 -7.52 23.56
C VAL A 8 11.24 -8.55 22.91
N GLU A 9 10.78 -9.13 21.81
CA GLU A 9 11.49 -10.21 21.10
C GLU A 9 12.51 -9.66 20.10
N THR A 10 12.14 -8.61 19.36
CA THR A 10 13.02 -7.96 18.37
C THR A 10 12.86 -6.45 18.42
N ILE A 11 13.94 -5.71 18.16
CA ILE A 11 13.95 -4.24 18.04
C ILE A 11 14.82 -3.86 16.85
N VAL A 12 14.29 -3.00 15.97
CA VAL A 12 15.03 -2.42 14.84
C VAL A 12 14.69 -0.94 14.76
N ALA A 13 15.68 -0.07 14.97
CA ALA A 13 15.54 1.36 14.78
C ALA A 13 15.74 1.74 13.30
N VAL A 14 14.88 2.61 12.77
CA VAL A 14 14.92 3.12 11.39
C VAL A 14 14.93 4.66 11.39
N PRO A 15 16.03 5.29 11.82
CA PRO A 15 16.08 6.74 12.00
C PRO A 15 16.07 7.53 10.67
N GLU A 16 16.51 6.90 9.57
CA GLU A 16 16.63 7.54 8.26
C GLU A 16 15.34 7.46 7.41
N ALA A 17 14.25 6.93 7.99
CA ALA A 17 12.95 6.90 7.33
C ALA A 17 12.33 8.30 7.24
N VAL A 18 11.39 8.49 6.31
CA VAL A 18 10.62 9.74 6.18
C VAL A 18 9.85 10.07 7.47
N VAL A 19 9.42 9.02 8.17
CA VAL A 19 8.90 9.05 9.53
C VAL A 19 9.82 8.13 10.34
N PRO A 20 10.76 8.67 11.13
CA PRO A 20 11.64 7.86 11.97
C PRO A 20 10.82 7.01 12.94
N GLU A 21 11.14 5.72 12.99
CA GLU A 21 10.39 4.75 13.77
C GLU A 21 11.29 3.67 14.38
N ILE A 22 10.82 3.06 15.47
CA ILE A 22 11.36 1.84 16.04
C ILE A 22 10.37 0.73 15.76
N LYS A 23 10.80 -0.31 15.05
CA LYS A 23 10.01 -1.52 14.85
C LYS A 23 10.34 -2.51 15.94
N MET A 24 9.33 -3.09 16.56
CA MET A 24 9.52 -4.13 17.55
C MET A 24 8.46 -5.21 17.46
N VAL A 25 8.79 -6.41 17.92
CA VAL A 25 7.82 -7.45 18.24
C VAL A 25 7.69 -7.48 19.75
N PHE A 26 6.51 -7.11 20.26
CA PHE A 26 6.18 -7.09 21.67
C PHE A 26 5.01 -8.02 21.92
N CYS A 27 5.19 -9.06 22.76
CA CYS A 27 4.21 -10.12 22.96
C CYS A 27 3.65 -10.69 21.63
N GLN A 28 4.52 -11.04 20.68
CA GLN A 28 4.15 -11.54 19.34
C GLN A 28 3.36 -10.54 18.46
N VAL A 29 3.27 -9.27 18.85
CA VAL A 29 2.62 -8.21 18.06
C VAL A 29 3.69 -7.29 17.49
N GLU A 30 3.66 -7.11 16.16
CA GLU A 30 4.47 -6.09 15.49
C GLU A 30 3.97 -4.68 15.83
N ILE A 31 4.87 -3.85 16.35
CA ILE A 31 4.60 -2.46 16.73
C ILE A 31 5.62 -1.56 16.03
N ASP A 32 5.12 -0.63 15.23
CA ASP A 32 5.88 0.49 14.68
C ASP A 32 5.69 1.71 15.60
N LEU A 33 6.74 2.10 16.31
CA LEU A 33 6.73 3.20 17.27
C LEU A 33 7.40 4.44 16.69
N ALA A 34 6.60 5.44 16.34
CA ALA A 34 7.06 6.78 15.98
C ALA A 34 7.19 7.68 17.21
N PHE A 35 8.05 8.70 17.14
CA PHE A 35 8.28 9.66 18.21
C PHE A 35 8.05 11.10 17.72
N VAL A 36 7.52 11.94 18.62
CA VAL A 36 7.35 13.38 18.42
C VAL A 36 7.68 14.08 19.73
N SER A 37 8.60 15.03 19.68
CA SER A 37 8.84 15.94 20.81
C SER A 37 7.97 17.17 20.63
N LEU A 38 7.06 17.42 21.57
CA LEU A 38 6.22 18.63 21.56
C LEU A 38 6.96 19.80 22.22
N GLU A 39 6.62 21.01 21.81
CA GLU A 39 7.08 22.25 22.46
C GLU A 39 6.28 22.52 23.76
N LEU A 40 6.34 21.56 24.69
CA LEU A 40 5.68 21.60 25.99
C LEU A 40 6.64 21.05 27.06
N ASP A 41 6.76 21.75 28.19
CA ASP A 41 7.57 21.27 29.33
C ASP A 41 7.02 19.96 29.93
N ILE A 42 5.69 19.81 29.89
CA ILE A 42 4.97 18.64 30.40
C ILE A 42 3.85 18.31 29.42
N VAL A 43 3.80 17.05 28.97
CA VAL A 43 2.70 16.56 28.11
C VAL A 43 1.52 16.13 29.00
N PRO A 44 0.37 16.85 28.98
CA PRO A 44 -0.78 16.48 29.79
C PRO A 44 -1.44 15.20 29.25
N ARG A 45 -2.04 14.39 30.13
CA ARG A 45 -2.71 13.12 29.74
C ARG A 45 -3.84 13.29 28.71
N GLY A 46 -4.50 14.45 28.72
CA GLY A 46 -5.60 14.79 27.81
C GLY A 46 -5.22 15.77 26.72
N VAL A 47 -3.97 15.72 26.23
CA VAL A 47 -3.53 16.61 25.14
C VAL A 47 -4.42 16.40 23.91
N ASP A 48 -5.02 17.49 23.44
CA ASP A 48 -5.83 17.48 22.22
C ASP A 48 -4.92 17.59 21.01
N ILE A 49 -4.70 16.45 20.35
CA ILE A 49 -3.85 16.35 19.17
C ILE A 49 -4.44 17.07 17.95
N MET A 50 -5.72 17.44 17.96
CA MET A 50 -6.35 18.12 16.83
C MET A 50 -6.01 19.61 16.79
N GLN A 51 -5.67 20.22 17.93
CA GLN A 51 -5.31 21.63 18.00
C GLN A 51 -4.07 21.94 17.17
N THR A 52 -4.18 22.89 16.23
CA THR A 52 -3.06 23.29 15.36
C THR A 52 -1.84 23.75 16.15
N ALA A 53 -2.02 24.32 17.35
CA ALA A 53 -0.92 24.78 18.19
C ALA A 53 0.11 23.69 18.54
N ILE A 54 -0.29 22.42 18.56
CA ILE A 54 0.61 21.28 18.83
C ILE A 54 1.69 21.10 17.76
N LEU A 55 1.50 21.70 16.57
CA LEU A 55 2.42 21.63 15.45
C LEU A 55 3.47 22.74 15.43
N ARG A 56 3.42 23.68 16.39
CA ARG A 56 4.37 24.79 16.44
C ARG A 56 5.78 24.27 16.63
N ASN A 57 6.70 24.83 15.86
CA ASN A 57 8.14 24.57 15.92
C ASN A 57 8.54 23.09 15.80
N LEU A 58 7.64 22.22 15.29
CA LEU A 58 7.99 20.85 14.96
C LEU A 58 8.84 20.81 13.68
N ASP A 59 9.84 19.95 13.67
CA ASP A 59 10.54 19.59 12.45
C ASP A 59 9.62 18.81 11.48
N ASP A 60 10.07 18.62 10.24
CA ASP A 60 9.28 17.96 9.18
C ASP A 60 8.95 16.49 9.51
N ALA A 61 9.86 15.76 10.16
CA ALA A 61 9.64 14.37 10.55
C ALA A 61 8.61 14.27 11.68
N SER A 62 8.77 15.07 12.73
CA SER A 62 7.84 15.22 13.85
C SER A 62 6.43 15.63 13.38
N THR A 63 6.35 16.56 12.43
CA THR A 63 5.10 16.97 11.80
C THR A 63 4.42 15.80 11.09
N LYS A 64 5.16 15.02 10.30
CA LYS A 64 4.63 13.85 9.57
C LYS A 64 4.17 12.74 10.51
N SER A 65 4.97 12.43 11.54
CA SER A 65 4.63 11.46 12.60
C SER A 65 3.29 11.82 13.26
N LEU A 66 3.14 13.07 13.69
CA LEU A 66 1.92 13.52 14.36
C LEU A 66 0.72 13.57 13.41
N ASN A 67 0.94 13.92 12.14
CA ASN A 67 -0.13 13.98 11.14
C ASN A 67 -0.77 12.59 10.93
N GLY A 68 -0.01 11.50 11.03
CA GLY A 68 -0.55 10.13 10.91
C GLY A 68 -1.69 9.84 11.88
N VAL A 69 -1.49 10.17 13.17
CA VAL A 69 -2.51 9.97 14.22
C VAL A 69 -3.67 10.94 14.07
N ARG A 70 -3.38 12.22 13.75
CA ARG A 70 -4.41 13.25 13.56
C ARG A 70 -5.34 12.94 12.40
N VAL A 71 -4.80 12.46 11.28
CA VAL A 71 -5.60 12.00 10.14
C VAL A 71 -6.50 10.83 10.53
N ALA A 72 -5.96 9.83 11.24
CA ALA A 72 -6.73 8.65 11.66
C ALA A 72 -7.88 9.02 12.61
N ALA A 73 -7.63 9.94 13.57
CA ALA A 73 -8.66 10.46 14.45
C ALA A 73 -9.74 11.21 13.68
N TYR A 74 -9.33 12.16 12.82
CA TYR A 74 -10.29 13.02 12.11
C TYR A 74 -11.15 12.27 11.09
N LEU A 75 -10.67 11.14 10.55
CA LEU A 75 -11.46 10.30 9.66
C LEU A 75 -12.78 9.84 10.29
N PHE A 76 -12.80 9.58 11.60
CA PHE A 76 -14.02 9.16 12.29
C PHE A 76 -15.06 10.27 12.39
N ASP A 77 -14.62 11.53 12.50
CA ASP A 77 -15.50 12.70 12.52
C ASP A 77 -16.06 13.03 11.13
N LEU A 78 -15.35 12.62 10.07
CA LEU A 78 -15.68 12.93 8.68
C LEU A 78 -16.64 11.93 8.02
N VAL A 79 -16.89 10.79 8.67
CA VAL A 79 -17.78 9.75 8.14
C VAL A 79 -19.13 9.75 8.85
N PRO A 80 -20.25 9.60 8.11
CA PRO A 80 -21.59 9.65 8.70
C PRO A 80 -21.93 8.41 9.55
N ASN A 81 -21.30 7.27 9.27
CA ASN A 81 -21.50 6.04 10.04
C ASN A 81 -20.19 5.23 10.10
N ILE A 82 -19.63 5.11 11.30
CA ILE A 82 -18.30 4.51 11.54
C ILE A 82 -18.29 3.00 11.25
N ASP A 83 -19.33 2.27 11.63
CA ASP A 83 -19.38 0.81 11.45
C ASP A 83 -19.52 0.40 9.99
N THR A 84 -20.32 1.16 9.25
CA THR A 84 -20.46 1.02 7.80
C THR A 84 -19.14 1.35 7.11
N PHE A 85 -18.49 2.45 7.48
CA PHE A 85 -17.16 2.81 6.99
C PHE A 85 -16.13 1.69 7.24
N ARG A 86 -16.06 1.15 8.46
CA ARG A 86 -15.14 0.06 8.83
C ARG A 86 -15.38 -1.19 8.00
N THR A 87 -16.64 -1.57 7.81
CA THR A 87 -17.02 -2.73 7.01
C THR A 87 -16.55 -2.58 5.56
N VAL A 88 -16.86 -1.45 4.92
CA VAL A 88 -16.44 -1.19 3.54
C VAL A 88 -14.92 -1.11 3.43
N LEU A 89 -14.25 -0.45 4.37
CA LEU A 89 -12.78 -0.35 4.37
C LEU A 89 -12.11 -1.73 4.50
N ARG A 90 -12.65 -2.64 5.30
CA ARG A 90 -12.15 -4.03 5.38
C ARG A 90 -12.26 -4.74 4.03
N CYS A 91 -13.41 -4.67 3.37
CA CYS A 91 -13.60 -5.23 2.04
C CYS A 91 -12.62 -4.64 1.02
N ILE A 92 -12.47 -3.31 1.00
CA ILE A 92 -11.58 -2.62 0.08
C ILE A 92 -10.10 -2.95 0.34
N LYS A 93 -9.68 -3.07 1.61
CA LYS A 93 -8.33 -3.53 1.94
C LYS A 93 -8.09 -4.96 1.46
N LEU A 94 -9.02 -5.88 1.69
CA LEU A 94 -8.93 -7.25 1.19
C LEU A 94 -8.82 -7.27 -0.34
N TRP A 95 -9.74 -6.58 -1.03
CA TRP A 95 -9.75 -6.42 -2.48
C TRP A 95 -8.40 -5.92 -2.99
N SER A 96 -7.89 -4.80 -2.48
CA SER A 96 -6.63 -4.23 -2.98
C SER A 96 -5.43 -5.17 -2.81
N LYS A 97 -5.41 -5.99 -1.75
CA LYS A 97 -4.37 -7.01 -1.53
C LYS A 97 -4.49 -8.14 -2.55
N VAL A 98 -5.67 -8.75 -2.71
CA VAL A 98 -5.85 -9.89 -3.64
C VAL A 98 -5.72 -9.48 -5.10
N ARG A 99 -5.97 -8.21 -5.43
CA ARG A 99 -5.77 -7.63 -6.76
C ARG A 99 -4.35 -7.09 -7.00
N GLY A 100 -3.44 -7.23 -6.04
CA GLY A 100 -2.02 -6.86 -6.20
C GLY A 100 -1.76 -5.35 -6.30
N ILE A 101 -2.62 -4.53 -5.71
CA ILE A 101 -2.53 -3.05 -5.74
C ILE A 101 -2.47 -2.44 -4.34
N TYR A 102 -1.90 -3.17 -3.37
CA TYR A 102 -1.67 -2.71 -2.00
C TYR A 102 -0.17 -2.63 -1.70
N SER A 103 0.45 -1.50 -2.04
CA SER A 103 1.82 -1.14 -1.65
C SER A 103 2.11 0.33 -2.00
N ASN A 104 2.08 1.22 -1.00
CA ASN A 104 2.42 2.64 -1.21
C ASN A 104 3.88 2.83 -1.67
N VAL A 105 4.77 1.94 -1.25
CA VAL A 105 6.20 1.96 -1.63
C VAL A 105 6.37 1.73 -3.13
N LEU A 106 5.59 0.81 -3.71
CA LEU A 106 5.62 0.49 -5.14
C LEU A 106 4.77 1.43 -6.00
N GLY A 107 4.15 2.47 -5.40
CA GLY A 107 3.30 3.43 -6.12
C GLY A 107 1.84 3.00 -6.25
N PHE A 108 1.40 2.01 -5.48
CA PHE A 108 0.00 1.66 -5.34
C PHE A 108 -0.59 2.27 -4.04
N PHE A 109 -1.70 1.71 -3.56
CA PHE A 109 -2.35 2.21 -2.37
C PHE A 109 -1.75 1.64 -1.08
N GLY A 110 -1.72 2.47 -0.04
CA GLY A 110 -1.59 2.09 1.35
C GLY A 110 -2.92 2.20 2.10
N GLY A 111 -2.89 1.86 3.39
CA GLY A 111 -4.08 1.84 4.24
C GLY A 111 -4.80 3.18 4.33
N ILE A 112 -4.06 4.28 4.46
CA ILE A 112 -4.66 5.61 4.58
C ILE A 112 -5.31 6.10 3.28
N ASN A 113 -4.72 5.78 2.12
CA ASN A 113 -5.30 6.18 0.84
C ASN A 113 -6.68 5.54 0.67
N MET A 114 -6.78 4.24 0.99
CA MET A 114 -8.05 3.51 0.97
C MET A 114 -9.06 4.06 1.95
N ALA A 115 -8.63 4.37 3.17
CA ALA A 115 -9.51 4.98 4.17
C ALA A 115 -10.08 6.32 3.68
N ILE A 116 -9.28 7.17 3.05
CA ILE A 116 -9.74 8.45 2.48
C ILE A 116 -10.72 8.22 1.33
N LEU A 117 -10.42 7.31 0.40
CA LEU A 117 -11.31 6.99 -0.71
C LEU A 117 -12.66 6.43 -0.21
N VAL A 118 -12.65 5.53 0.77
CA VAL A 118 -13.88 4.98 1.35
C VAL A 118 -14.66 6.06 2.10
N ALA A 119 -13.99 6.87 2.92
CA ALA A 119 -14.62 7.97 3.65
C ALA A 119 -15.31 8.96 2.70
N ARG A 120 -14.67 9.27 1.55
CA ARG A 120 -15.27 10.15 0.55
C ARG A 120 -16.54 9.57 -0.04
N VAL A 121 -16.57 8.26 -0.31
CA VAL A 121 -17.78 7.59 -0.81
C VAL A 121 -18.87 7.57 0.26
N CYS A 122 -18.52 7.37 1.53
CA CYS A 122 -19.47 7.50 2.65
C CYS A 122 -20.07 8.92 2.73
N GLN A 123 -19.26 9.97 2.54
CA GLN A 123 -19.77 11.37 2.50
C GLN A 123 -20.75 11.61 1.36
N LEU A 124 -20.52 10.99 0.18
CA LEU A 124 -21.39 11.13 -0.98
C LEU A 124 -22.71 10.35 -0.85
N TYR A 125 -22.72 9.29 -0.04
CA TYR A 125 -23.87 8.39 0.13
C TYR A 125 -24.11 8.05 1.62
N PRO A 126 -24.51 9.04 2.45
CA PRO A 126 -24.43 8.93 3.92
C PRO A 126 -25.33 7.87 4.54
N ASN A 127 -26.44 7.52 3.88
CA ASN A 127 -27.43 6.56 4.38
C ASN A 127 -27.37 5.21 3.65
N ALA A 128 -26.35 4.98 2.81
CA ALA A 128 -26.24 3.75 2.03
C ALA A 128 -25.70 2.59 2.87
N ALA A 129 -26.26 1.39 2.64
CA ALA A 129 -25.75 0.16 3.23
C ALA A 129 -24.33 -0.18 2.72
N PRO A 130 -23.54 -1.00 3.45
CA PRO A 130 -22.18 -1.38 3.06
C PRO A 130 -22.07 -1.95 1.64
N SER A 131 -23.01 -2.80 1.22
CA SER A 131 -23.04 -3.40 -0.13
C SER A 131 -23.18 -2.35 -1.23
N THR A 132 -24.07 -1.38 -1.04
CA THR A 132 -24.25 -0.24 -1.94
C THR A 132 -23.01 0.64 -1.99
N LEU A 133 -22.40 0.94 -0.84
CA LEU A 133 -21.18 1.73 -0.78
C LEU A 133 -20.01 1.06 -1.48
N LEU A 134 -19.90 -0.27 -1.38
CA LEU A 134 -18.88 -1.05 -2.09
C LEU A 134 -19.04 -0.94 -3.61
N GLN A 135 -20.28 -1.03 -4.12
CA GLN A 135 -20.56 -0.78 -5.54
C GLN A 135 -20.24 0.68 -5.95
N LYS A 136 -20.67 1.65 -5.13
CA LYS A 136 -20.42 3.08 -5.40
C LYS A 136 -18.94 3.41 -5.37
N PHE A 137 -18.16 2.76 -4.52
CA PHE A 137 -16.71 2.94 -4.46
C PHE A 137 -16.07 2.68 -5.82
N PHE A 138 -16.29 1.50 -6.41
CA PHE A 138 -15.69 1.19 -7.72
C PHE A 138 -16.22 2.08 -8.83
N THR A 139 -17.53 2.36 -8.83
CA THR A 139 -18.14 3.22 -9.86
C THR A 139 -17.58 4.65 -9.81
N VAL A 140 -17.48 5.24 -8.61
CA VAL A 140 -16.97 6.61 -8.43
C VAL A 140 -15.53 6.73 -8.90
N TRP A 141 -14.66 5.77 -8.53
CA TRP A 141 -13.23 5.85 -8.85
C TRP A 141 -12.89 5.43 -10.27
N ASP A 142 -13.70 4.59 -10.90
CA ASP A 142 -13.60 4.28 -12.34
C ASP A 142 -13.83 5.53 -13.21
N ILE A 143 -14.90 6.28 -12.92
CA ILE A 143 -15.26 7.48 -13.69
C ILE A 143 -14.53 8.76 -13.23
N TRP A 144 -13.76 8.69 -12.15
CA TRP A 144 -13.09 9.86 -11.60
C TRP A 144 -12.05 10.42 -12.58
N LYS A 145 -12.10 11.74 -12.78
CA LYS A 145 -11.23 12.46 -13.72
C LYS A 145 -9.90 12.83 -13.07
N TRP A 146 -9.03 11.84 -12.88
CA TRP A 146 -7.65 12.07 -12.45
C TRP A 146 -6.93 13.06 -13.40
N PRO A 147 -6.15 14.03 -12.90
CA PRO A 147 -5.65 14.18 -11.53
C PRO A 147 -6.49 15.13 -10.64
N SER A 148 -7.81 15.26 -10.84
CA SER A 148 -8.63 16.00 -9.87
C SER A 148 -8.47 15.41 -8.46
N PRO A 149 -8.22 16.23 -7.42
CA PRO A 149 -7.89 15.72 -6.09
C PRO A 149 -9.12 15.20 -5.34
N VAL A 150 -8.89 14.17 -4.53
CA VAL A 150 -9.85 13.69 -3.54
C VAL A 150 -9.64 14.45 -2.24
N LEU A 151 -10.66 15.19 -1.83
CA LEU A 151 -10.70 15.98 -0.60
C LEU A 151 -11.85 15.50 0.29
N LEU A 152 -11.59 15.27 1.57
CA LEU A 152 -12.64 15.03 2.57
C LEU A 152 -13.11 16.31 3.28
N ALA A 153 -12.24 17.32 3.30
CA ALA A 153 -12.46 18.63 3.89
C ALA A 153 -11.75 19.71 3.04
N PRO A 154 -12.13 20.99 3.14
CA PRO A 154 -11.40 22.08 2.51
C PRO A 154 -9.93 22.13 2.97
N ILE A 155 -9.04 22.49 2.06
CA ILE A 155 -7.63 22.76 2.41
C ILE A 155 -7.57 24.14 3.07
N VAL A 156 -7.17 24.18 4.34
CA VAL A 156 -7.03 25.41 5.14
C VAL A 156 -5.57 25.62 5.50
N ASP A 157 -5.11 26.86 5.35
CA ASP A 157 -3.80 27.30 5.85
C ASP A 157 -3.98 27.90 7.24
N GLU A 158 -3.44 27.22 8.24
CA GLU A 158 -3.54 27.60 9.65
C GLU A 158 -2.42 28.57 10.09
N GLY A 159 -1.60 29.06 9.15
CA GLY A 159 -0.64 30.13 9.39
C GLY A 159 0.64 29.73 10.14
N LEU A 160 0.95 28.43 10.25
CA LEU A 160 2.22 27.97 10.86
C LEU A 160 3.36 27.80 9.84
N GLY A 161 3.15 28.18 8.58
CA GLY A 161 4.19 28.12 7.53
C GLY A 161 4.61 26.71 7.12
N LEU A 162 3.85 25.66 7.51
CA LEU A 162 4.12 24.29 7.10
C LEU A 162 3.72 24.08 5.63
N LYS A 163 4.41 23.17 4.94
CA LYS A 163 4.15 22.90 3.53
C LYS A 163 2.80 22.18 3.34
N ILE A 164 1.86 22.88 2.73
CA ILE A 164 0.55 22.36 2.31
C ILE A 164 0.60 22.01 0.83
N TRP A 165 -0.07 20.91 0.45
CA TRP A 165 -0.30 20.56 -0.94
C TRP A 165 -1.20 21.60 -1.61
N ASP A 166 -0.68 22.29 -2.64
CA ASP A 166 -1.46 23.22 -3.45
C ASP A 166 -0.92 23.27 -4.90
N PRO A 167 -1.57 22.58 -5.86
CA PRO A 167 -1.10 22.51 -7.25
C PRO A 167 -1.18 23.85 -7.99
N ARG A 168 -1.85 24.86 -7.42
CA ARG A 168 -1.91 26.23 -7.97
C ARG A 168 -0.65 27.03 -7.62
N LYS A 169 -0.02 26.72 -6.49
CA LYS A 169 1.16 27.43 -5.97
C LYS A 169 2.46 26.67 -6.23
N ASN A 170 2.43 25.34 -6.21
CA ASN A 170 3.61 24.49 -6.28
C ASN A 170 3.63 23.65 -7.59
N PRO A 171 4.60 23.89 -8.50
CA PRO A 171 4.73 23.11 -9.73
C PRO A 171 4.98 21.61 -9.53
N ILE A 172 5.52 21.20 -8.37
CA ILE A 172 5.74 19.79 -8.04
C ILE A 172 4.40 19.11 -7.83
N ASP A 173 3.52 19.70 -7.01
CA ASP A 173 2.19 19.17 -6.70
C ASP A 173 1.31 19.08 -7.95
N LYS A 174 1.53 19.98 -8.92
CA LYS A 174 0.85 19.95 -10.24
C LYS A 174 1.19 18.70 -11.08
N ARG A 175 2.29 18.00 -10.77
CA ARG A 175 2.70 16.77 -11.47
C ARG A 175 2.05 15.51 -10.89
N ASP A 176 1.37 15.61 -9.75
CA ASP A 176 0.73 14.47 -9.11
C ASP A 176 -0.33 13.83 -10.00
N LEU A 177 -0.30 12.50 -10.09
CA LEU A 177 -1.13 11.75 -11.04
C LEU A 177 -2.48 11.33 -10.43
N MET A 178 -2.50 11.03 -9.13
CA MET A 178 -3.68 10.55 -8.42
C MET A 178 -3.76 11.20 -7.02
N PRO A 179 -3.96 12.51 -6.90
CA PRO A 179 -3.86 13.19 -5.60
C PRO A 179 -4.99 12.79 -4.64
N ILE A 180 -4.63 12.16 -3.53
CA ILE A 180 -5.52 11.79 -2.42
C ILE A 180 -5.04 12.53 -1.18
N ILE A 181 -5.76 13.57 -0.77
CA ILE A 181 -5.23 14.56 0.17
C ILE A 181 -5.65 14.24 1.60
N THR A 182 -4.70 14.28 2.53
CA THR A 182 -4.99 14.13 3.95
C THR A 182 -5.83 15.32 4.47
N PRO A 183 -6.84 15.07 5.32
CA PRO A 183 -7.81 16.09 5.69
C PRO A 183 -7.35 17.06 6.79
N THR A 184 -6.22 16.79 7.45
CA THR A 184 -5.69 17.61 8.54
C THR A 184 -4.57 18.53 8.06
N TYR A 185 -4.46 19.72 8.66
CA TYR A 185 -3.34 20.62 8.42
C TYR A 185 -2.02 20.05 8.99
N PRO A 186 -0.90 20.12 8.27
CA PRO A 186 -0.79 20.50 6.87
C PRO A 186 -1.31 19.39 5.95
N CYS A 187 -2.22 19.75 5.05
CA CYS A 187 -2.78 18.79 4.09
C CYS A 187 -1.69 18.36 3.10
N GLN A 188 -1.51 17.05 2.91
CA GLN A 188 -0.49 16.49 2.03
C GLN A 188 -1.12 15.46 1.08
N ASN A 189 -0.53 15.31 -0.10
CA ASN A 189 -0.88 14.22 -0.99
C ASN A 189 -0.33 12.90 -0.43
N SER A 190 -1.22 11.96 -0.10
CA SER A 190 -0.86 10.66 0.46
C SER A 190 -0.46 9.61 -0.59
N THR A 191 -0.63 9.91 -1.88
CA THR A 191 -0.34 9.04 -3.03
C THR A 191 0.73 9.65 -3.95
N TYR A 192 1.70 10.34 -3.36
CA TYR A 192 2.82 10.98 -4.08
C TYR A 192 3.74 9.98 -4.82
N ASN A 193 3.66 8.69 -4.50
CA ASN A 193 4.44 7.64 -5.16
C ASN A 193 3.79 7.07 -6.43
N VAL A 194 2.55 7.46 -6.76
CA VAL A 194 1.86 6.93 -7.94
C VAL A 194 2.60 7.32 -9.22
N THR A 195 2.89 6.34 -10.06
CA THR A 195 3.52 6.47 -11.38
C THR A 195 2.47 6.36 -12.49
N VAL A 196 2.87 6.58 -13.75
CA VAL A 196 1.94 6.44 -14.89
C VAL A 196 1.45 4.99 -15.02
N SER A 197 2.34 4.02 -14.86
CA SER A 197 1.99 2.60 -14.93
C SER A 197 1.06 2.18 -13.80
N THR A 198 1.36 2.55 -12.57
CA THR A 198 0.57 2.17 -11.39
C THR A 198 -0.80 2.84 -11.39
N LEU A 199 -0.90 4.12 -11.79
CA LEU A 199 -2.20 4.76 -12.04
C LEU A 199 -3.02 3.97 -13.06
N HIS A 200 -2.40 3.56 -14.18
CA HIS A 200 -3.11 2.82 -15.21
C HIS A 200 -3.66 1.48 -14.69
N ILE A 201 -2.87 0.75 -13.91
CA ILE A 201 -3.26 -0.53 -13.31
C ILE A 201 -4.41 -0.32 -12.30
N MET A 202 -4.30 0.65 -11.40
CA MET A 202 -5.36 0.95 -10.42
C MET A 202 -6.68 1.33 -11.11
N LYS A 203 -6.62 2.10 -12.21
CA LYS A 203 -7.81 2.41 -13.02
C LYS A 203 -8.42 1.17 -13.67
N GLN A 204 -7.59 0.24 -14.17
CA GLN A 204 -8.07 -1.03 -14.72
C GLN A 204 -8.78 -1.87 -13.65
N GLU A 205 -8.22 -1.93 -12.45
CA GLU A 205 -8.82 -2.67 -11.34
C GLU A 205 -10.12 -2.03 -10.84
N PHE A 206 -10.23 -0.70 -10.81
CA PHE A 206 -11.51 -0.02 -10.54
C PHE A 206 -12.56 -0.37 -11.59
N ALA A 207 -12.23 -0.27 -12.88
CA ALA A 207 -13.14 -0.59 -13.98
C ALA A 207 -13.60 -2.05 -13.96
N HIS A 208 -12.65 -2.97 -13.77
CA HIS A 208 -12.92 -4.41 -13.62
C HIS A 208 -13.88 -4.67 -12.47
N SER A 209 -13.59 -4.10 -11.30
CA SER A 209 -14.36 -4.35 -10.08
C SER A 209 -15.73 -3.68 -10.11
N ALA A 210 -15.87 -2.53 -10.78
CA ALA A 210 -17.16 -1.91 -11.06
C ALA A 210 -18.05 -2.84 -11.90
N LYS A 211 -17.48 -3.51 -12.91
CA LYS A 211 -18.18 -4.51 -13.70
C LYS A 211 -18.60 -5.71 -12.86
N VAL A 212 -17.70 -6.27 -12.05
CA VAL A 212 -18.00 -7.41 -11.16
C VAL A 212 -19.11 -7.05 -10.16
N CYS A 213 -19.06 -5.87 -9.53
CA CYS A 213 -20.14 -5.41 -8.67
C CYS A 213 -21.47 -5.23 -9.43
N GLY A 214 -21.43 -4.80 -10.69
CA GLY A 214 -22.61 -4.75 -11.56
C GLY A 214 -23.23 -6.13 -11.81
N GLU A 215 -22.40 -7.15 -12.01
CA GLU A 215 -22.82 -8.56 -12.17
C GLU A 215 -23.40 -9.11 -10.85
N ILE A 216 -22.79 -8.78 -9.70
CA ILE A 216 -23.29 -9.17 -8.37
C ILE A 216 -24.67 -8.57 -8.09
N VAL A 217 -24.88 -7.28 -8.39
CA VAL A 217 -26.17 -6.60 -8.18
C VAL A 217 -27.28 -7.17 -9.06
N LYS A 218 -26.95 -7.70 -10.24
CA LYS A 218 -27.91 -8.39 -11.12
C LYS A 218 -28.24 -9.81 -10.66
N GLY A 219 -27.44 -10.39 -9.75
CA GLY A 219 -27.53 -11.78 -9.33
C GLY A 219 -26.75 -12.75 -10.24
N ASP A 220 -25.90 -12.24 -11.14
CA ASP A 220 -25.09 -13.07 -12.05
C ASP A 220 -23.84 -13.65 -11.38
N LYS A 221 -23.39 -13.03 -10.27
CA LYS A 221 -22.22 -13.41 -9.48
C LYS A 221 -22.46 -13.18 -7.99
N GLU A 222 -21.61 -13.78 -7.16
CA GLU A 222 -21.60 -13.57 -5.71
C GLU A 222 -20.36 -12.76 -5.26
N TRP A 223 -20.39 -12.23 -4.04
CA TRP A 223 -19.30 -11.42 -3.47
C TRP A 223 -17.90 -12.04 -3.52
N PRO A 224 -17.70 -13.36 -3.37
CA PRO A 224 -16.38 -13.97 -3.52
C PRO A 224 -15.69 -13.64 -4.85
N ALA A 225 -16.44 -13.41 -5.92
CA ALA A 225 -15.89 -13.06 -7.24
C ALA A 225 -15.15 -11.70 -7.23
N LEU A 226 -15.52 -10.78 -6.32
CA LEU A 226 -14.82 -9.51 -6.15
C LEU A 226 -13.41 -9.70 -5.55
N PHE A 227 -13.20 -10.78 -4.80
CA PHE A 227 -11.98 -11.06 -4.05
C PHE A 227 -11.13 -12.17 -4.69
N GLU A 228 -11.41 -12.52 -5.93
CA GLU A 228 -10.56 -13.44 -6.70
C GLU A 228 -9.17 -12.84 -6.92
N LYS A 229 -8.14 -13.65 -6.65
CA LYS A 229 -6.74 -13.23 -6.78
C LYS A 229 -6.45 -12.92 -8.25
N ALA A 230 -5.71 -11.85 -8.51
CA ALA A 230 -5.19 -11.61 -9.85
C ALA A 230 -4.03 -12.58 -10.13
N ASP A 231 -4.11 -13.30 -11.23
CA ASP A 231 -3.06 -14.22 -11.69
C ASP A 231 -1.92 -13.42 -12.35
N PHE A 232 -1.01 -12.91 -11.53
CA PHE A 232 0.03 -11.98 -11.98
C PHE A 232 0.95 -12.61 -13.02
N PHE A 233 1.32 -13.89 -12.86
CA PHE A 233 2.29 -14.56 -13.72
C PHE A 233 1.69 -15.11 -15.02
N SER A 234 0.35 -15.26 -15.11
CA SER A 234 -0.31 -15.57 -16.39
C SER A 234 -0.66 -14.32 -17.24
N LEU A 235 -0.79 -13.15 -16.62
CA LEU A 235 -1.32 -11.94 -17.27
C LEU A 235 -0.40 -11.32 -18.32
N HIS A 236 0.92 -11.57 -18.27
CA HIS A 236 1.89 -10.88 -19.12
C HIS A 236 2.87 -11.83 -19.79
N LYS A 237 3.47 -11.36 -20.89
CA LYS A 237 4.42 -12.16 -21.69
C LYS A 237 5.88 -11.96 -21.27
N ASN A 238 6.18 -10.85 -20.60
CA ASN A 238 7.53 -10.41 -20.27
C ASN A 238 7.56 -9.93 -18.82
N TYR A 239 8.61 -10.33 -18.10
CA TYR A 239 8.84 -10.01 -16.71
C TYR A 239 10.28 -9.55 -16.50
N LEU A 240 10.48 -8.77 -15.47
CA LEU A 240 11.76 -8.52 -14.83
C LEU A 240 11.76 -9.28 -13.51
N GLN A 241 12.77 -10.11 -13.30
CA GLN A 241 13.11 -10.64 -11.99
C GLN A 241 14.19 -9.73 -11.40
N ILE A 242 13.95 -9.21 -10.20
CA ILE A 242 14.92 -8.46 -9.42
C ILE A 242 15.39 -9.37 -8.30
N LYS A 243 16.61 -9.89 -8.44
CA LYS A 243 17.25 -10.77 -7.46
C LYS A 243 18.17 -9.94 -6.56
N VAL A 244 17.84 -9.91 -5.29
CA VAL A 244 18.61 -9.24 -4.25
C VAL A 244 19.36 -10.29 -3.46
N THR A 245 20.67 -10.13 -3.28
CA THR A 245 21.52 -11.10 -2.58
C THR A 245 22.41 -10.42 -1.56
N ALA A 246 22.76 -11.15 -0.49
CA ALA A 246 23.73 -10.75 0.52
C ALA A 246 24.38 -12.02 1.13
N ALA A 247 25.46 -11.87 1.92
CA ALA A 247 26.17 -13.02 2.48
C ALA A 247 25.47 -13.65 3.69
N GLY A 248 24.55 -12.94 4.34
CA GLY A 248 23.81 -13.45 5.49
C GLY A 248 22.46 -12.76 5.70
N ALA A 249 21.61 -13.38 6.52
CA ALA A 249 20.21 -12.99 6.67
C ALA A 249 20.01 -11.56 7.22
N GLU A 250 20.83 -11.11 8.17
CA GLU A 250 20.73 -9.75 8.71
C GLU A 250 21.08 -8.69 7.66
N GLU A 251 22.17 -8.93 6.92
CA GLU A 251 22.62 -8.08 5.82
C GLU A 251 21.56 -8.04 4.71
N LEU A 252 21.03 -9.21 4.35
CA LEU A 252 19.98 -9.36 3.35
C LEU A 252 18.72 -8.60 3.74
N LYS A 253 18.30 -8.66 5.01
CA LYS A 253 17.09 -7.96 5.50
C LYS A 253 17.23 -6.45 5.32
N LYS A 254 18.35 -5.86 5.74
CA LYS A 254 18.62 -4.42 5.56
C LYS A 254 18.69 -4.05 4.07
N TRP A 255 19.47 -4.82 3.30
CA TRP A 255 19.68 -4.56 1.88
C TRP A 255 18.39 -4.67 1.08
N SER A 256 17.61 -5.74 1.29
CA SER A 256 16.31 -5.97 0.66
C SER A 256 15.33 -4.85 0.96
N GLY A 257 15.23 -4.38 2.22
CA GLY A 257 14.40 -3.23 2.58
C GLY A 257 14.82 -1.94 1.85
N PHE A 258 16.12 -1.71 1.71
CA PHE A 258 16.65 -0.57 0.95
C PHE A 258 16.34 -0.67 -0.56
N VAL A 259 16.51 -1.86 -1.15
CA VAL A 259 16.20 -2.11 -2.57
C VAL A 259 14.69 -1.98 -2.81
N PHE A 260 13.86 -2.62 -1.99
CA PHE A 260 12.40 -2.59 -2.09
C PHE A 260 11.85 -1.16 -2.07
N SER A 261 12.36 -0.33 -1.15
CA SER A 261 11.99 1.10 -1.06
C SER A 261 12.39 1.94 -2.27
N ARG A 262 13.21 1.39 -3.18
CA ARG A 262 13.66 2.05 -4.41
C ARG A 262 13.20 1.36 -5.69
N LEU A 263 12.50 0.22 -5.62
CA LEU A 263 11.96 -0.46 -6.82
C LEU A 263 11.10 0.45 -7.68
N ARG A 264 10.38 1.38 -7.06
CA ARG A 264 9.63 2.44 -7.77
C ARG A 264 10.52 3.30 -8.67
N LYS A 265 11.78 3.54 -8.31
CA LYS A 265 12.75 4.26 -9.15
C LYS A 265 13.04 3.50 -10.44
N LEU A 266 13.12 2.18 -10.41
CA LEU A 266 13.26 1.38 -11.62
C LEU A 266 12.04 1.54 -12.55
N ILE A 267 10.83 1.57 -11.99
CA ILE A 267 9.59 1.86 -12.73
C ILE A 267 9.69 3.21 -13.44
N GLU A 268 10.04 4.27 -12.69
CA GLU A 268 10.21 5.63 -13.24
C GLU A 268 11.27 5.65 -14.35
N GLN A 269 12.45 5.02 -14.15
CA GLN A 269 13.51 4.99 -15.15
C GLN A 269 13.08 4.27 -16.45
N ILE A 270 12.29 3.19 -16.35
CA ILE A 270 11.75 2.48 -17.51
C ILE A 270 10.69 3.33 -18.23
N GLU A 271 9.78 3.96 -17.48
CA GLU A 271 8.78 4.88 -18.04
C GLU A 271 9.46 6.03 -18.81
N ASP A 272 10.47 6.66 -18.20
CA ASP A 272 11.20 7.79 -18.78
C ASP A 272 12.01 7.39 -20.02
N SER A 273 12.82 6.33 -19.92
CA SER A 273 13.67 5.87 -21.03
C SER A 273 12.88 5.35 -22.23
N THR A 274 11.64 4.89 -22.03
CA THR A 274 10.76 4.42 -23.10
C THR A 274 9.72 5.45 -23.54
N GLY A 275 9.81 6.70 -23.06
CA GLY A 275 8.87 7.77 -23.39
C GLY A 275 7.42 7.45 -23.02
N GLY A 276 7.22 6.62 -21.99
CA GLY A 276 5.93 6.09 -21.55
C GLY A 276 5.35 4.99 -22.44
N THR A 277 6.12 4.42 -23.37
CA THR A 277 5.61 3.37 -24.28
C THR A 277 5.59 1.99 -23.60
N LEU A 278 6.43 1.78 -22.58
CA LEU A 278 6.47 0.56 -21.79
C LEU A 278 5.96 0.86 -20.37
N HIS A 279 4.88 0.19 -19.98
CA HIS A 279 4.37 0.20 -18.61
C HIS A 279 4.96 -0.96 -17.82
N VAL A 280 5.14 -0.71 -16.52
CA VAL A 280 5.67 -1.67 -15.55
C VAL A 280 4.62 -1.96 -14.50
N HIS A 281 4.27 -3.23 -14.33
CA HIS A 281 3.36 -3.69 -13.27
C HIS A 281 4.19 -4.39 -12.19
N PRO A 282 4.50 -3.72 -11.06
CA PRO A 282 5.24 -4.37 -9.99
C PRO A 282 4.35 -5.38 -9.25
N CYS A 283 4.86 -6.57 -8.99
CA CYS A 283 4.24 -7.51 -8.06
C CYS A 283 4.44 -6.99 -6.64
N THR A 284 3.40 -7.10 -5.80
CA THR A 284 3.46 -6.67 -4.39
C THR A 284 4.00 -7.73 -3.45
N GLU A 285 4.15 -8.97 -3.93
CA GLU A 285 4.67 -10.09 -3.14
C GLU A 285 6.21 -10.18 -3.24
N GLU A 286 6.82 -10.63 -2.15
CA GLU A 286 8.21 -11.07 -2.08
C GLU A 286 8.28 -12.59 -2.24
N PHE A 287 9.32 -13.08 -2.89
CA PHE A 287 9.51 -14.50 -3.17
C PHE A 287 10.93 -14.95 -2.78
N GLN A 288 11.04 -16.25 -2.53
CA GLN A 288 12.32 -16.96 -2.38
C GLN A 288 12.28 -18.19 -3.28
N ASP A 289 13.42 -18.55 -3.85
CA ASP A 289 13.57 -19.80 -4.58
C ASP A 289 13.74 -20.94 -3.57
N PRO A 290 12.82 -21.93 -3.51
CA PRO A 290 12.92 -23.04 -2.56
C PRO A 290 14.17 -23.92 -2.76
N ALA A 291 14.83 -23.85 -3.92
CA ALA A 291 16.06 -24.57 -4.19
C ALA A 291 17.32 -23.87 -3.63
N LEU A 292 17.20 -22.65 -3.15
CA LEU A 292 18.30 -21.83 -2.62
C LEU A 292 18.12 -21.55 -1.13
N ASP A 293 19.21 -21.22 -0.45
CA ASP A 293 19.15 -20.85 0.96
C ASP A 293 18.37 -19.54 1.16
N ALA A 294 17.35 -19.57 2.04
CA ALA A 294 16.46 -18.43 2.30
C ALA A 294 17.19 -17.22 2.91
N GLY A 295 18.33 -17.42 3.57
CA GLY A 295 19.13 -16.36 4.17
C GLY A 295 20.03 -15.61 3.17
N THR A 296 20.06 -16.04 1.90
CA THR A 296 21.00 -15.50 0.90
C THR A 296 20.36 -14.61 -0.15
N HIS A 297 19.03 -14.65 -0.31
CA HIS A 297 18.38 -13.92 -1.40
C HIS A 297 16.89 -13.61 -1.16
N TYR A 298 16.43 -12.57 -1.86
CA TYR A 298 15.01 -12.28 -2.11
C TYR A 298 14.78 -12.01 -3.59
N LEU A 299 13.59 -12.36 -4.07
CA LEU A 299 13.15 -12.17 -5.44
C LEU A 299 11.92 -11.27 -5.49
N TYR A 300 11.98 -10.27 -6.36
CA TYR A 300 10.83 -9.44 -6.72
C TYR A 300 10.57 -9.54 -8.22
N TYR A 301 9.32 -9.31 -8.62
CA TYR A 301 8.92 -9.38 -10.01
C TYR A 301 8.21 -8.12 -10.48
N MET A 302 8.45 -7.74 -11.72
CA MET A 302 7.69 -6.70 -12.41
C MET A 302 7.32 -7.19 -13.80
N ALA A 303 6.06 -7.07 -14.20
CA ALA A 303 5.65 -7.39 -15.55
C ALA A 303 5.81 -6.18 -16.48
N LEU A 304 6.16 -6.44 -17.74
CA LEU A 304 6.36 -5.43 -18.77
C LEU A 304 5.26 -5.53 -19.83
N LYS A 305 4.55 -4.42 -20.05
CA LYS A 305 3.45 -4.35 -21.02
C LYS A 305 3.53 -3.07 -21.84
N LYS A 306 3.25 -3.16 -23.14
CA LYS A 306 3.13 -1.96 -23.99
C LYS A 306 1.97 -1.11 -23.49
N ALA A 307 2.23 0.18 -23.32
CA ALA A 307 1.21 1.15 -22.96
C ALA A 307 0.10 1.19 -24.01
N PRO A 308 -1.16 1.41 -23.62
CA PRO A 308 -2.23 1.74 -24.55
C PRO A 308 -1.84 2.93 -25.44
N LYS A 309 -2.16 2.86 -26.74
CA LYS A 309 -1.75 3.87 -27.73
C LYS A 309 -2.11 5.32 -27.37
N HIS A 310 -3.18 5.53 -26.58
CA HIS A 310 -3.65 6.85 -26.17
C HIS A 310 -2.85 7.47 -25.00
N LEU A 311 -2.00 6.68 -24.31
CA LEU A 311 -1.17 7.15 -23.19
C LEU A 311 0.28 7.42 -23.60
N VAL A 312 0.69 7.01 -24.80
CA VAL A 312 2.05 7.17 -25.31
C VAL A 312 2.30 8.64 -25.69
N ARG A 313 3.19 9.34 -24.96
CA ARG A 313 3.55 10.74 -25.23
C ARG A 313 4.47 10.85 -26.46
N ASN A 314 5.47 9.97 -26.55
CA ASN A 314 6.44 9.94 -27.64
C ASN A 314 6.45 8.53 -28.25
N LYS A 315 6.04 8.40 -29.52
CA LYS A 315 6.09 7.11 -30.23
C LYS A 315 7.54 6.76 -30.52
N LEU A 316 8.17 5.98 -29.64
CA LEU A 316 9.38 5.26 -30.01
C LEU A 316 8.99 4.17 -31.02
N ALA A 317 9.47 4.33 -32.26
CA ALA A 317 9.29 3.35 -33.31
C ALA A 317 10.29 2.19 -33.08
N GLY A 318 9.86 1.15 -32.37
CA GLY A 318 10.71 -0.02 -32.10
C GLY A 318 9.90 -1.28 -31.80
N ARG A 319 10.38 -2.42 -32.30
CA ARG A 319 9.84 -3.74 -31.91
C ARG A 319 10.36 -4.20 -30.54
N SER A 320 11.55 -3.73 -30.15
CA SER A 320 12.22 -3.98 -28.87
C SER A 320 12.48 -2.66 -28.12
N PHE A 321 12.50 -2.72 -26.79
CA PHE A 321 12.92 -1.62 -25.93
C PHE A 321 14.23 -2.01 -25.27
N ASP A 322 15.24 -1.15 -25.35
CA ASP A 322 16.45 -1.31 -24.55
C ASP A 322 16.23 -0.59 -23.20
N ILE A 323 16.26 -1.34 -22.11
CA ILE A 323 16.09 -0.84 -20.74
C ILE A 323 17.39 -0.90 -19.93
N ASN A 324 18.53 -1.28 -20.56
CA ASN A 324 19.80 -1.44 -19.84
C ASN A 324 20.23 -0.13 -19.17
N ALA A 325 20.09 1.01 -19.85
CA ALA A 325 20.40 2.32 -19.27
C ALA A 325 19.55 2.63 -18.03
N ALA A 326 18.26 2.26 -18.05
CA ALA A 326 17.37 2.43 -16.89
C ALA A 326 17.80 1.56 -15.71
N VAL A 327 18.19 0.30 -15.98
CA VAL A 327 18.71 -0.65 -14.98
C VAL A 327 20.05 -0.14 -14.41
N ASP A 328 20.94 0.40 -15.24
CA ASP A 328 22.22 0.94 -14.79
C ASP A 328 22.06 2.15 -13.87
N ILE A 329 21.16 3.08 -14.22
CA ILE A 329 20.84 4.23 -13.36
C ILE A 329 20.26 3.74 -12.03
N PHE A 330 19.33 2.77 -12.06
CA PHE A 330 18.77 2.18 -10.86
C PHE A 330 19.85 1.54 -9.98
N ARG A 331 20.76 0.75 -10.56
CA ARG A 331 21.89 0.12 -9.85
C ARG A 331 22.78 1.16 -9.17
N ARG A 332 23.08 2.29 -9.84
CA ARG A 332 23.84 3.40 -9.24
C ARG A 332 23.12 4.03 -8.06
N ILE A 333 21.80 4.17 -8.12
CA ILE A 333 21.00 4.65 -6.98
C ILE A 333 21.12 3.68 -5.80
N LEU A 334 21.07 2.38 -6.07
CA LEU A 334 21.16 1.35 -5.04
C LEU A 334 22.53 1.35 -4.33
N TYR A 335 23.61 1.52 -5.07
CA TYR A 335 24.98 1.51 -4.51
C TYR A 335 25.37 2.76 -3.70
N ASN A 336 24.48 3.75 -3.60
CA ASN A 336 24.60 4.84 -2.64
C ASN A 336 24.11 4.46 -1.23
N PHE A 337 23.75 3.19 -0.99
CA PHE A 337 23.42 2.72 0.34
C PHE A 337 24.63 2.84 1.27
N ARG A 338 24.43 3.49 2.42
CA ARG A 338 25.51 3.82 3.36
C ARG A 338 26.19 2.57 3.95
N GLU A 339 25.42 1.51 4.19
CA GLU A 339 25.91 0.23 4.71
C GLU A 339 26.20 -0.79 3.58
N HIS A 340 26.37 -0.32 2.33
CA HIS A 340 26.66 -1.22 1.21
C HIS A 340 27.98 -1.96 1.40
N THR A 341 27.98 -3.26 1.14
CA THR A 341 29.15 -4.14 1.20
C THR A 341 29.39 -4.83 -0.14
N PRO A 342 30.57 -5.44 -0.37
CA PRO A 342 30.82 -6.22 -1.59
C PRO A 342 29.96 -7.48 -1.73
N THR A 343 29.30 -7.94 -0.67
CA THR A 343 28.43 -9.12 -0.66
C THR A 343 27.00 -8.79 -1.04
N MET A 344 26.59 -7.52 -0.93
CA MET A 344 25.30 -7.03 -1.38
C MET A 344 25.29 -6.86 -2.90
N ASP A 345 24.34 -7.51 -3.58
CA ASP A 345 24.10 -7.25 -5.01
C ASP A 345 22.61 -7.21 -5.33
N CYS A 346 22.28 -6.59 -6.46
CA CYS A 346 20.94 -6.52 -7.01
C CYS A 346 21.01 -6.69 -8.53
N ILE A 347 20.48 -7.80 -9.02
CA ILE A 347 20.52 -8.19 -10.43
C ILE A 347 19.11 -8.09 -10.99
N VAL A 348 18.96 -7.41 -12.13
CA VAL A 348 17.69 -7.33 -12.87
C VAL A 348 17.80 -8.20 -14.13
N LEU A 349 16.98 -9.25 -14.21
CA LEU A 349 16.95 -10.20 -15.31
C LEU A 349 15.63 -10.10 -16.08
N HIS A 350 15.70 -10.06 -17.40
CA HIS A 350 14.51 -10.19 -18.25
C HIS A 350 14.16 -11.67 -18.45
N LEU A 351 12.89 -12.00 -18.22
CA LEU A 351 12.32 -13.34 -18.42
C LEU A 351 11.10 -13.24 -19.33
N LYS A 352 10.92 -14.22 -20.22
CA LYS A 352 9.61 -14.43 -20.84
C LYS A 352 8.76 -15.27 -19.89
N GLN A 353 7.44 -15.19 -20.04
CA GLN A 353 6.50 -15.98 -19.23
C GLN A 353 6.83 -17.47 -19.18
N LYS A 354 7.20 -18.06 -20.32
CA LYS A 354 7.56 -19.48 -20.43
C LYS A 354 8.89 -19.85 -19.74
N ASP A 355 9.70 -18.85 -19.41
CA ASP A 355 11.01 -19.00 -18.78
C ASP A 355 10.92 -18.64 -17.27
N LEU A 356 9.71 -18.40 -16.74
CA LEU A 356 9.48 -18.19 -15.32
C LEU A 356 9.74 -19.49 -14.53
N PRO A 357 10.34 -19.40 -13.32
CA PRO A 357 10.54 -20.55 -12.45
C PRO A 357 9.23 -21.29 -12.12
N ALA A 358 9.28 -22.62 -12.11
CA ALA A 358 8.11 -23.47 -11.87
C ALA A 358 7.44 -23.22 -10.50
N PHE A 359 8.24 -22.92 -9.46
CA PHE A 359 7.73 -22.68 -8.10
C PHE A 359 6.75 -21.50 -8.03
N LEU A 360 6.84 -20.52 -8.93
CA LEU A 360 5.90 -19.39 -8.99
C LEU A 360 4.50 -19.85 -9.40
N LEU A 361 4.44 -20.76 -10.39
CA LEU A 361 3.19 -21.31 -10.91
C LEU A 361 2.58 -22.33 -9.95
N GLU A 362 3.41 -23.07 -9.21
CA GLU A 362 2.97 -24.02 -8.18
C GLU A 362 2.41 -23.30 -6.95
N LYS A 363 3.03 -22.19 -6.54
CA LYS A 363 2.51 -21.34 -5.45
C LYS A 363 1.12 -20.79 -5.79
N GLU A 364 0.90 -20.33 -7.02
CA GLU A 364 -0.42 -19.85 -7.46
C GLU A 364 -1.48 -20.97 -7.39
N LYS A 365 -1.16 -22.20 -7.81
CA LYS A 365 -2.08 -23.35 -7.71
C LYS A 365 -2.36 -23.76 -6.27
N LYS A 366 -1.34 -23.78 -5.42
CA LYS A 366 -1.49 -24.14 -4.01
C LYS A 366 -2.40 -23.15 -3.28
N ASP A 367 -2.21 -21.84 -3.52
CA ASP A 367 -3.08 -20.78 -3.01
C ASP A 367 -4.54 -20.94 -3.49
N GLU A 368 -4.76 -21.45 -4.71
CA GLU A 368 -6.10 -21.72 -5.25
C GLU A 368 -6.76 -22.93 -4.62
N ASP A 369 -6.00 -24.00 -4.35
CA ASP A 369 -6.52 -25.25 -3.81
C ASP A 369 -6.80 -25.15 -2.30
N GLU A 370 -5.93 -24.49 -1.51
CA GLU A 370 -6.19 -24.19 -0.10
C GLU A 370 -7.51 -23.39 0.08
N LYS A 371 -7.79 -22.45 -0.85
CA LYS A 371 -9.06 -21.69 -0.85
C LYS A 371 -10.29 -22.52 -1.21
N LYS A 372 -10.13 -23.58 -2.01
CA LYS A 372 -11.24 -24.49 -2.32
C LYS A 372 -11.55 -25.39 -1.13
N GLU A 373 -10.52 -25.82 -0.40
CA GLU A 373 -10.66 -26.58 0.84
C GLU A 373 -11.32 -25.74 1.95
N GLU A 374 -10.87 -24.50 2.19
CA GLU A 374 -11.52 -23.59 3.15
C GLU A 374 -12.99 -23.27 2.80
N LYS A 375 -13.34 -23.24 1.50
CA LYS A 375 -14.73 -23.07 1.07
C LYS A 375 -15.58 -24.34 1.23
N ALA A 376 -14.96 -25.52 1.22
CA ALA A 376 -15.63 -26.80 1.43
C ALA A 376 -15.91 -27.05 2.92
N GLU A 377 -15.05 -26.56 3.80
CA GLU A 377 -15.17 -26.67 5.27
C GLU A 377 -15.99 -25.51 5.89
N GLY A 378 -17.15 -25.16 5.30
CA GLY A 378 -17.99 -24.02 5.74
C GLY A 378 -18.18 -23.90 7.27
N PRO A 379 -18.50 -22.69 7.79
CA PRO A 379 -18.26 -22.32 9.18
C PRO A 379 -18.90 -23.30 10.17
N GLU A 380 -18.07 -24.05 10.89
CA GLU A 380 -18.53 -24.81 12.05
C GLU A 380 -19.18 -23.83 13.04
N LYS A 381 -20.43 -24.15 13.38
CA LYS A 381 -21.21 -23.41 14.37
C LYS A 381 -20.43 -23.39 15.69
N ALA A 382 -19.95 -22.22 16.08
CA ALA A 382 -19.60 -21.94 17.46
C ALA A 382 -20.90 -21.92 18.28
N GLU A 383 -21.35 -23.09 18.74
CA GLU A 383 -22.31 -23.19 19.83
C GLU A 383 -21.62 -22.68 21.11
N GLY A 384 -22.02 -21.49 21.56
CA GLY A 384 -21.60 -20.97 22.87
C GLY A 384 -22.15 -21.85 24.00
N PRO A 385 -21.40 -22.03 25.10
CA PRO A 385 -21.90 -22.77 26.24
C PRO A 385 -23.08 -22.01 26.87
N GLY A 386 -24.25 -22.64 26.85
CA GLY A 386 -25.47 -22.11 27.44
C GLY A 386 -25.33 -21.86 28.95
N GLU A 387 -25.81 -20.70 29.38
CA GLU A 387 -26.12 -20.40 30.77
C GLU A 387 -27.03 -21.48 31.35
N LYS A 388 -26.57 -22.13 32.42
CA LYS A 388 -27.44 -22.76 33.42
C LYS A 388 -27.39 -21.90 34.67
N THR A 389 -28.34 -20.98 34.79
CA THR A 389 -28.78 -20.43 36.07
C THR A 389 -29.29 -21.57 36.94
N LYS A 390 -28.61 -21.81 38.07
CA LYS A 390 -29.17 -22.54 39.21
C LYS A 390 -29.64 -21.51 40.22
N GLU A 391 -30.94 -21.50 40.47
CA GLU A 391 -31.55 -20.93 41.66
C GLU A 391 -31.02 -21.70 42.89
N GLU A 392 -30.48 -20.98 43.87
CA GLU A 392 -30.35 -21.45 45.25
C GLU A 392 -31.36 -20.68 46.10
N GLU A 393 -32.45 -21.36 46.43
CA GLU A 393 -33.26 -21.07 47.61
C GLU A 393 -32.51 -21.59 48.86
N GLY A 394 -32.55 -20.84 49.97
CA GLY A 394 -32.55 -21.45 51.30
C GLY A 394 -31.54 -20.94 52.34
N GLU A 395 -32.06 -20.06 53.21
CA GLU A 395 -31.87 -20.05 54.68
C GLU A 395 -30.51 -19.69 55.32
N GLY A 396 -30.54 -18.62 56.12
CA GLY A 396 -29.48 -18.19 57.04
C GLY A 396 -29.66 -16.76 57.52
#